data_AF-A0A392SNL9-F1
#
_entry.id   AF-A0A392SNL9-F1
#
_cell.length_a   1.000
_cell.length_b   1.000
_cell.length_c   1.000
_cell.angle_alpha   90.00
_cell.angle_beta   90.00
_cell.angle_gamma   90.00
#
_symmetry.space_group_name_H-M   'P 1'
#
loop_
_entity.id
_entity.type
_entity.pdbx_description
1 polymer ?
#
loop_
_entity_poly.entity_id
_entity_poly.type
_entity_poly.pdbx_seq_one_letter_code
_entity_poly.pdbx_strand_id
1 'polypeptide(L)' 'MLLCVSEVEAKRIMDEIHGGSCGSHIGARSLVGKIIRAGFYWPSLHYDAAKH' A
#
# COMPACT_ATOMS: atom_id res chain seq x y z
N MET A 1 -11.89 4.14 -10.93
CA MET A 1 -11.54 2.75 -11.32
C MET A 1 -10.21 2.42 -10.66
N LEU A 2 -10.08 1.27 -10.00
CA LEU A 2 -8.84 0.83 -9.37
C LEU A 2 -8.15 -0.19 -10.27
N LEU A 3 -6.83 -0.08 -10.42
CA LEU A 3 -5.98 -1.04 -11.10
C LEU A 3 -5.68 -2.17 -10.12
N CYS A 4 -6.13 -3.37 -10.48
CA CYS A 4 -5.67 -4.59 -9.80
C CYS A 4 -4.22 -4.84 -10.21
N VAL A 5 -3.33 -4.93 -9.23
CA VAL A 5 -1.89 -5.15 -9.46
C VAL A 5 -1.49 -6.56 -9.04
N SER A 6 -0.42 -7.07 -9.66
CA SER A 6 0.17 -8.36 -9.27
C SER A 6 0.84 -8.28 -7.90
N GLU A 7 1.13 -9.43 -7.28
CA GLU A 7 1.83 -9.48 -5.99
C GLU A 7 3.21 -8.81 -6.02
N VAL A 8 3.91 -8.91 -7.16
CA VAL A 8 5.23 -8.29 -7.37
C VAL A 8 5.12 -6.77 -7.36
N GLU A 9 4.12 -6.23 -8.05
CA GLU A 9 3.85 -4.79 -8.09
C GLU A 9 3.34 -4.29 -6.73
N ALA A 10 2.45 -5.03 -6.07
CA ALA A 10 1.94 -4.72 -4.74
C ALA A 10 3.07 -4.56 -3.73
N LYS A 11 4.06 -5.47 -3.73
CA LYS A 11 5.24 -5.38 -2.87
C LYS A 11 6.06 -4.13 -3.15
N ARG A 12 6.33 -3.82 -4.42
CA ARG A 12 7.07 -2.60 -4.79
C ARG A 12 6.34 -1.33 -4.35
N ILE A 13 5.04 -1.25 -4.59
CA ILE A 13 4.21 -0.10 -4.19
C ILE A 13 4.22 0.06 -2.65
N MET A 14 4.12 -1.05 -1.92
CA MET A 14 4.22 -1.06 -0.46
C MET A 14 5.58 -0.54 0.03
N ASP A 15 6.67 -1.05 -0.53
CA ASP A 15 8.04 -0.66 -0.17
C ASP A 15 8.31 0.83 -0.49
N GLU A 16 7.84 1.33 -1.64
CA GLU A 16 7.99 2.73 -2.04
C GLU A 16 7.19 3.69 -1.15
N ILE A 17 5.96 3.33 -0.80
CA ILE A 17 5.09 4.17 0.05
C ILE A 17 5.52 4.11 1.53
N HIS A 18 6.03 2.97 1.99
CA HIS A 18 6.52 2.79 3.36
C HIS A 18 7.94 3.34 3.56
N GLY A 19 8.80 3.22 2.55
CA GLY A 19 10.18 3.71 2.57
C GLY A 19 10.36 5.21 2.26
N GLY A 20 9.28 5.90 1.87
CA GLY A 20 9.28 7.35 1.62
C GLY A 20 9.45 8.20 2.90
N SER A 21 10.19 9.31 2.76
CA SER A 21 10.70 10.21 3.79
C SER A 21 9.82 10.41 5.05
N CYS A 22 10.48 10.26 6.20
CA CYS A 22 9.97 10.23 7.58
C CYS A 22 9.13 9.00 7.93
N GLY A 23 9.79 8.04 8.59
CA GLY A 23 9.21 6.87 9.27
C GLY A 23 8.25 7.22 10.41
N SER A 24 7.29 8.11 10.17
CA SER A 24 6.12 8.29 11.00
C SER A 24 5.14 7.19 10.65
N HIS A 25 5.34 6.02 11.24
CA HIS A 25 4.37 4.94 11.49
C HIS A 25 2.99 5.18 10.85
N ILE A 26 2.91 5.11 9.51
CA ILE A 26 1.65 5.34 8.80
C ILE A 26 0.80 4.13 9.15
N GLY A 27 -0.19 4.32 10.02
CA GLY A 27 -1.08 3.22 10.39
C GLY A 27 -1.72 2.60 9.14
N ALA A 28 -1.95 1.29 9.19
CA ALA A 28 -2.46 0.48 8.07
C ALA A 28 -3.61 1.15 7.28
N ARG A 29 -4.57 1.76 7.98
CA ARG A 29 -5.71 2.46 7.36
C ARG A 29 -5.28 3.63 6.46
N SER A 30 -4.31 4.42 6.93
CA SER A 30 -3.77 5.56 6.17
C SER A 30 -2.98 5.09 4.96
N LEU A 31 -2.24 3.98 5.09
CA LEU A 31 -1.50 3.34 4.01
C LEU A 31 -2.42 2.82 2.90
N VAL A 32 -3.44 2.03 3.27
CA VAL A 32 -4.49 1.60 2.33
C VAL A 32 -5.14 2.79 1.65
N GLY A 33 -5.48 3.84 2.40
CA GLY A 33 -6.06 5.05 1.85
C GLY A 33 -5.17 5.73 0.79
N LYS A 34 -3.84 5.77 1.00
CA LYS A 34 -2.90 6.31 0.00
C LYS A 34 -2.90 5.45 -1.27
N ILE A 35 -2.85 4.13 -1.13
CA ILE A 35 -2.81 3.17 -2.24
C ILE A 35 -4.08 3.24 -3.08
N ILE A 36 -5.25 3.24 -2.45
CA ILE A 36 -6.55 3.38 -3.14
C ILE A 36 -6.65 4.74 -3.84
N ARG A 37 -6.18 5.84 -3.21
CA ARG A 37 -6.16 7.17 -3.86
C ARG A 37 -5.20 7.24 -5.04
N ALA A 38 -4.10 6.50 -5.01
CA ALA A 38 -3.18 6.35 -6.13
C ALA A 38 -3.74 5.46 -7.25
N GLY A 39 -4.90 4.83 -7.03
CA GLY A 39 -5.60 4.05 -8.02
C GLY A 39 -5.23 2.57 -8.02
N PHE A 40 -4.52 2.06 -7.01
CA PHE A 40 -4.10 0.66 -6.94
C PHE A 40 -4.95 -0.16 -5.99
N TYR A 41 -5.07 -1.46 -6.26
CA TYR A 41 -5.77 -2.42 -5.41
C TYR A 41 -5.19 -3.82 -5.59
N TRP A 42 -5.27 -4.64 -4.54
CA TRP A 42 -5.08 -6.08 -4.61
C TRP A 42 -5.85 -6.75 -3.45
N PRO A 43 -6.23 -8.04 -3.55
CA PRO A 43 -7.11 -8.69 -2.58
C PRO A 43 -6.57 -8.69 -1.13
N SER A 44 -5.26 -8.77 -0.95
CA SER A 44 -4.60 -8.78 0.37
C SER A 44 -4.17 -7.40 0.88
N LEU A 45 -4.52 -6.29 0.20
CA LEU A 45 -4.08 -4.93 0.54
C LEU A 45 -4.23 -4.58 2.03
N HIS A 46 -5.38 -4.88 2.62
CA HIS A 46 -5.62 -4.58 4.03
C HIS A 46 -4.75 -5.42 4.99
N TYR A 47 -4.46 -6.66 4.62
CA TYR A 47 -3.61 -7.56 5.39
C TYR A 47 -2.14 -7.14 5.28
N ASP A 48 -1.68 -6.84 4.06
CA ASP A 48 -0.31 -6.43 3.80
C ASP A 48 0.00 -5.07 4.45
N ALA A 49 -0.96 -4.14 4.42
CA ALA A 49 -0.86 -2.86 5.11
C ALA A 49 -0.86 -2.95 6.63
N ALA A 50 -1.40 -4.03 7.22
CA ALA A 50 -1.41 -4.25 8.67
C ALA A 50 -0.21 -5.06 9.18
N LYS A 51 0.52 -5.70 8.27
CA LYS A 51 1.71 -6.52 8.57
C LYS A 51 3.04 -5.79 8.44
N HIS A 52 3.03 -4.62 7.82
CA HIS A 52 4.14 -3.68 7.76
C HIS A 52 4.06 -2.70 8.93
#